data_AF-T1A9I3-F1
#
_entry.id   AF-T1A9I3-F1
#
_cell.length_a   1.000
_cell.length_b   1.000
_cell.length_c   1.000
_cell.angle_alpha   90.00
_cell.angle_beta   90.00
_cell.angle_gamma   90.00
#
_symmetry.space_group_name_H-M   'P 1'
#
loop_
_entity.id
_entity.type
_entity.pdbx_description
1 polymer ?
#
loop_
_entity_poly.entity_id
_entity_poly.type
_entity_poly.pdbx_seq_one_letter_code
_entity_poly.pdbx_strand_id
1 'polypeptide(L)'
;LMKIANDLRWMNSGPLTGLSEITLKSLQPGSSIMPGKVNPVIPEATAMVAAQVIGNDVTITLAGQSGNFELNVMLPLIARNLLENVKLLSRAACLLAD
;
A
#
# COMPACT_ATOMS: atom_id res chain seq x y z
N LEU A 1 -1.26 -0.65 -8.03
CA LEU A 1 -1.91 0.00 -6.87
C LEU A 1 -1.21 1.29 -6.43
N MET A 2 0.10 1.30 -6.17
CA MET A 2 0.80 2.51 -5.70
C MET A 2 0.57 3.76 -6.57
N LYS A 3 0.70 3.63 -7.90
CA LYS A 3 0.44 4.74 -8.83
C LYS A 3 -0.98 5.27 -8.71
N ILE A 4 -1.98 4.38 -8.80
CA ILE A 4 -3.41 4.72 -8.67
C ILE A 4 -3.68 5.42 -7.33
N ALA A 5 -3.17 4.88 -6.23
CA ALA A 5 -3.33 5.48 -4.91
C ALA A 5 -2.71 6.89 -4.84
N ASN A 6 -1.53 7.10 -5.44
CA ASN A 6 -0.92 8.41 -5.49
C ASN A 6 -1.71 9.39 -6.36
N ASP A 7 -2.20 8.97 -7.53
CA ASP A 7 -3.05 9.83 -8.36
C ASP A 7 -4.28 10.29 -7.58
N LEU A 8 -4.98 9.38 -6.89
CA LEU A 8 -6.14 9.73 -6.06
C LEU A 8 -5.79 10.75 -4.98
N ARG A 9 -4.61 10.64 -4.35
CA ARG A 9 -4.14 11.61 -3.35
C ARG A 9 -3.87 12.97 -3.96
N TRP A 10 -3.25 13.02 -5.14
CA TRP A 10 -2.94 14.28 -5.82
C TRP A 10 -4.20 14.94 -6.36
N MET A 11 -5.06 14.22 -7.07
CA MET A 11 -6.32 14.74 -7.59
C MET A 11 -7.26 15.22 -6.48
N ASN A 12 -7.19 14.63 -5.28
CA ASN A 12 -7.93 15.07 -4.08
C ASN A 12 -7.16 16.09 -3.20
N SER A 13 -5.99 16.56 -3.62
CA SER A 13 -5.23 17.53 -2.83
C SER A 13 -5.94 18.88 -2.82
N GLY A 14 -6.05 19.53 -1.65
CA GLY A 14 -6.85 20.75 -1.52
C GLY A 14 -7.28 21.01 -0.07
N PRO A 15 -8.34 21.81 0.17
CA PRO A 15 -9.28 22.34 -0.82
C PRO A 15 -8.87 23.65 -1.50
N LEU A 16 -8.04 24.48 -0.88
CA LEU A 16 -7.71 25.83 -1.38
C LEU A 16 -6.40 25.90 -2.17
N THR A 17 -5.44 25.04 -1.85
CA THR A 17 -4.05 25.12 -2.33
C THR A 17 -3.56 23.80 -2.94
N GLY A 18 -4.45 23.06 -3.61
CA GLY A 18 -4.14 21.80 -4.29
C GLY A 18 -4.84 21.71 -5.65
N LEU A 19 -4.88 20.51 -6.23
CA LEU A 19 -5.53 20.29 -7.53
C LEU A 19 -7.06 20.31 -7.44
N SER A 20 -7.62 19.72 -6.38
CA SER A 20 -9.08 19.65 -6.12
C SER A 20 -9.91 19.15 -7.32
N GLU A 21 -9.37 18.23 -8.13
CA GLU A 21 -10.02 17.68 -9.33
C GLU A 21 -11.10 16.65 -8.99
N ILE A 22 -10.92 15.92 -7.88
CA ILE A 22 -11.90 14.96 -7.37
C ILE A 22 -12.15 15.19 -5.87
N THR A 23 -13.23 14.60 -5.36
CA THR A 23 -13.50 14.54 -3.92
C THR A 23 -13.64 13.10 -3.47
N LEU A 24 -12.78 12.69 -2.55
CA LEU A 24 -12.82 11.39 -1.89
C LEU A 24 -13.73 11.44 -0.66
N LYS A 25 -14.28 10.28 -0.30
CA LYS A 25 -15.10 10.13 0.90
C LYS A 25 -14.29 10.45 2.16
N SER A 26 -14.86 11.30 3.02
CA SER A 26 -14.30 11.59 4.34
C SER A 26 -14.59 10.45 5.31
N LEU A 27 -13.55 9.74 5.75
CA LEU A 27 -13.68 8.59 6.66
C LEU A 27 -13.29 8.91 8.10
N GLN A 28 -12.35 9.84 8.29
CA GLN A 28 -11.90 10.24 9.61
C GLN A 28 -11.37 11.69 9.60
N PRO A 29 -11.43 12.40 10.74
CA PRO A 29 -10.77 13.70 10.90
C PRO A 29 -9.28 13.58 10.58
N GLY A 30 -8.79 14.44 9.70
CA GLY A 30 -7.40 14.42 9.23
C GLY A 30 -6.42 15.13 10.16
N SER A 31 -6.92 15.86 11.17
CA SER A 31 -6.09 16.55 12.16
C SER A 31 -6.87 16.80 13.43
N SER A 32 -6.20 16.63 14.58
CA SER A 32 -6.75 16.97 15.89
C SER A 32 -6.85 18.49 16.13
N ILE A 33 -6.11 19.32 15.37
CA ILE A 33 -6.02 20.77 15.57
C ILE A 33 -6.72 21.58 14.47
N MET A 34 -6.92 21.02 13.27
CA MET A 34 -7.58 21.71 12.16
C MET A 34 -8.99 21.15 11.93
N PRO A 35 -10.05 21.83 12.42
CA PRO A 35 -11.42 21.41 12.19
C PRO A 35 -11.74 21.30 10.71
N GLY A 36 -12.40 20.22 10.31
CA GLY A 36 -12.82 20.00 8.92
C GLY A 36 -11.72 19.55 7.96
N LYS A 37 -10.45 19.45 8.39
CA LYS A 37 -9.39 18.83 7.56
C LYS A 37 -9.65 17.33 7.45
N VAL A 38 -9.59 16.79 6.24
CA VAL A 38 -9.77 15.37 5.92
C VAL A 38 -8.56 14.90 5.10
N ASN A 39 -8.02 13.72 5.42
CA ASN A 39 -6.89 13.13 4.69
C ASN A 39 -7.34 11.91 3.86
N PRO A 40 -6.69 11.62 2.72
CA PRO A 40 -6.97 10.47 1.87
C PRO A 40 -6.35 9.18 2.45
N VAL A 41 -6.85 8.74 3.61
CA VAL A 41 -6.21 7.71 4.46
C VAL A 41 -6.19 6.31 3.83
N ILE A 42 -7.17 5.98 2.98
CA ILE A 42 -7.23 4.69 2.29
C ILE A 42 -6.18 4.62 1.16
N PRO A 43 -6.07 5.62 0.27
CA PRO A 43 -4.93 5.72 -0.64
C PRO A 43 -3.56 5.73 0.08
N GLU A 44 -3.42 6.41 1.22
CA GLU A 44 -2.18 6.40 2.00
C GLU A 44 -1.82 4.99 2.50
N ALA A 45 -2.78 4.28 3.10
CA ALA A 45 -2.60 2.90 3.53
C ALA A 45 -2.24 1.97 2.37
N THR A 46 -2.89 2.16 1.21
CA THR A 46 -2.58 1.39 0.00
C THR A 46 -1.16 1.62 -0.49
N ALA A 47 -0.67 2.86 -0.45
CA ALA A 47 0.70 3.17 -0.82
C ALA A 47 1.72 2.51 0.13
N MET A 48 1.46 2.50 1.44
CA MET A 48 2.27 1.79 2.43
C MET A 48 2.29 0.28 2.17
N VAL A 49 1.13 -0.34 1.90
CA VAL A 49 1.03 -1.75 1.53
C VAL A 49 1.84 -2.06 0.27
N ALA A 50 1.75 -1.22 -0.75
CA ALA A 50 2.50 -1.44 -1.99
C ALA A 50 4.02 -1.36 -1.76
N ALA A 51 4.50 -0.43 -0.94
CA ALA A 51 5.91 -0.34 -0.56
C ALA A 51 6.37 -1.61 0.21
N GLN A 52 5.57 -2.10 1.16
CA GLN A 52 5.87 -3.33 1.89
C GLN A 52 5.96 -4.55 0.97
N VAL A 53 5.02 -4.67 0.02
CA VAL A 53 4.99 -5.77 -0.96
C VAL A 53 6.25 -5.76 -1.83
N ILE A 54 6.72 -4.59 -2.25
CA ILE A 54 7.97 -4.45 -3.01
C ILE A 54 9.17 -4.91 -2.17
N GLY A 55 9.26 -4.51 -0.89
CA GLY A 55 10.33 -4.97 0.00
C GLY A 55 10.31 -6.49 0.22
N ASN A 56 9.11 -7.06 0.35
CA ASN A 56 8.92 -8.51 0.46
C ASN A 56 9.35 -9.23 -0.83
N ASP A 57 9.09 -8.67 -2.01
CA ASP A 57 9.52 -9.22 -3.30
C ASP A 57 11.05 -9.27 -3.45
N VAL A 58 11.75 -8.22 -3.01
CA VAL A 58 13.22 -8.23 -2.94
C VAL A 58 13.71 -9.34 -2.02
N THR A 59 13.07 -9.50 -0.86
CA THR A 59 13.41 -10.57 0.10
C THR A 59 13.18 -11.97 -0.51
N ILE A 60 12.06 -12.16 -1.22
CA ILE A 60 11.75 -13.41 -1.93
C ILE A 60 12.78 -13.68 -3.02
N THR A 61 13.17 -12.66 -3.78
CA THR A 61 14.19 -12.78 -4.84
C THR A 61 15.53 -13.24 -4.28
N LEU A 62 16.00 -12.63 -3.20
CA LEU A 62 17.23 -13.03 -2.52
C LEU A 62 17.14 -14.46 -1.96
N ALA A 63 15.99 -14.84 -1.39
CA ALA A 63 15.76 -16.19 -0.90
C ALA A 63 15.71 -17.23 -2.04
N GLY A 64 15.11 -16.87 -3.18
CA GLY A 64 14.99 -17.73 -4.35
C GLY A 64 16.33 -18.10 -4.97
N GLN A 65 17.27 -17.16 -5.04
CA GLN A 65 18.64 -17.42 -5.52
C GLN A 65 19.52 -18.23 -4.54
N SER A 66 19.12 -18.38 -3.27
CA SER A 66 19.96 -18.96 -2.22
C SER A 66 19.92 -20.51 -2.15
N GLY A 67 19.51 -21.18 -3.23
CA GLY A 67 19.50 -22.65 -3.30
C GLY A 67 20.92 -23.21 -3.36
N ASN A 68 21.17 -24.32 -2.64
CA ASN A 68 22.47 -25.00 -2.67
C ASN A 68 22.27 -26.49 -2.96
N PHE A 69 22.85 -26.97 -4.06
CA PHE A 69 22.73 -28.35 -4.55
C PHE A 69 21.26 -28.79 -4.69
N GLU A 70 20.83 -29.84 -3.98
CA GLU A 70 19.53 -30.47 -4.14
C GLU A 70 18.37 -29.68 -3.51
N LEU A 71 18.63 -28.66 -2.67
CA LEU A 71 17.57 -28.02 -1.90
C LEU A 71 17.81 -26.53 -1.60
N ASN A 72 16.72 -25.77 -1.62
CA ASN A 72 16.67 -24.41 -1.07
C ASN A 72 16.11 -24.44 0.36
N VAL A 73 16.89 -23.96 1.34
CA VAL A 73 16.49 -23.95 2.76
C VAL A 73 15.70 -22.70 3.17
N MET A 74 15.58 -21.71 2.28
CA MET A 74 14.86 -20.45 2.52
C MET A 74 13.37 -20.53 2.16
N LEU A 75 12.85 -21.71 1.80
CA LEU A 75 11.44 -21.91 1.41
C LEU A 75 10.42 -21.37 2.44
N PRO A 76 10.61 -21.53 3.76
CA PRO A 76 9.68 -20.94 4.74
C PRO A 76 9.62 -19.41 4.68
N LEU A 77 10.75 -18.74 4.45
CA LEU A 77 10.81 -17.27 4.29
C LEU A 77 10.05 -16.82 3.04
N ILE A 78 10.23 -17.53 1.93
CA ILE A 78 9.50 -17.28 0.67
C ILE A 78 8.00 -17.42 0.91
N ALA A 79 7.57 -18.55 1.47
CA ALA A 79 6.15 -18.83 1.72
C ALA A 79 5.50 -17.78 2.62
N ARG A 80 6.16 -17.40 3.73
CA ARG A 80 5.65 -16.39 4.66
C ARG A 80 5.43 -15.04 3.98
N ASN A 81 6.44 -14.53 3.25
CA ASN A 81 6.36 -13.24 2.55
C ASN A 81 5.32 -13.26 1.43
N LEU A 82 5.21 -14.37 0.69
CA LEU A 82 4.25 -14.48 -0.40
C LEU A 82 2.81 -14.46 0.13
N LEU A 83 2.52 -15.23 1.19
CA LEU A 83 1.19 -15.26 1.81
C LEU A 83 0.83 -13.92 2.47
N GLU A 84 1.81 -13.24 3.10
CA GLU A 84 1.62 -11.89 3.62
C GLU A 84 1.29 -10.89 2.51
N ASN A 85 2.01 -10.93 1.39
CA ASN A 85 1.75 -10.09 0.22
C ASN A 85 0.34 -10.29 -0.31
N VAL A 86 -0.10 -11.54 -0.50
CA VAL A 86 -1.46 -11.86 -0.95
C VAL A 86 -2.50 -11.27 0.01
N LYS A 87 -2.31 -11.44 1.32
CA LYS A 87 -3.23 -10.92 2.35
C LYS A 87 -3.30 -9.39 2.34
N LEU A 88 -2.16 -8.71 2.29
CA LEU A 88 -2.09 -7.24 2.29
C LEU A 88 -2.69 -6.65 1.01
N LEU A 89 -2.30 -7.17 -0.16
CA LEU A 89 -2.82 -6.71 -1.45
C LEU A 89 -4.32 -6.91 -1.58
N SER A 90 -4.83 -8.08 -1.18
CA SER A 90 -6.26 -8.37 -1.26
C SER A 90 -7.09 -7.40 -0.42
N ARG A 91 -6.64 -7.14 0.82
CA ARG A 91 -7.32 -6.19 1.73
C ARG A 91 -7.24 -4.76 1.23
N ALA A 92 -6.07 -4.32 0.78
CA ALA A 92 -5.88 -2.97 0.25
C ALA A 92 -6.70 -2.74 -1.02
N ALA A 93 -6.76 -3.73 -1.93
CA ALA A 93 -7.54 -3.62 -3.16
C ALA A 93 -9.05 -3.52 -2.88
N CYS A 94 -9.59 -4.32 -1.95
CA CYS A 94 -11.01 -4.24 -1.58
C CYS A 94 -11.31 -2.88 -0.93
N LEU A 95 -10.53 -2.48 0.08
CA LEU A 95 -10.76 -1.22 0.79
C LEU A 95 -10.61 0.02 -0.09
N LEU A 96 -9.75 -0.02 -1.12
CA LEU A 96 -9.60 1.08 -2.06
C LEU A 96 -10.78 1.20 -3.03
N ALA A 97 -11.48 0.09 -3.31
CA ALA A 97 -12.61 0.05 -4.21
C ALA A 97 -13.95 0.42 -3.55
N ASP A 98 -14.08 0.21 -2.24
CA ASP A 98 -15.25 0.54 -1.41
C ASP A 98 -15.41 2.06 -1.16
#